data_AF-A0A7S1S8L1-F1
#
_entry.id   AF-A0A7S1S8L1-F1
#
_cell.length_a   1.000
_cell.length_b   1.000
_cell.length_c   1.000
_cell.angle_alpha   90.00
_cell.angle_beta   90.00
_cell.angle_gamma   90.00
#
_symmetry.space_group_name_H-M   'P 1'
#
loop_
_entity.id
_entity.type
_entity.pdbx_description
1 polymer ?
#
loop_
_entity_poly.entity_id
_entity_poly.type
_entity_poly.pdbx_seq_one_letter_code
_entity_poly.pdbx_strand_id
1 'polypeptide(L)'
;RRGQSLLDSAAFDDDDDSTLEDHDRRQSLDFFVSSEDPRTTSQIKRSRIDLGKRYVFLCPLALSKHFEALPHQARDLAILVFRCQRRMLFLEPLSVRRGRVEARVDCRRERVAGCSQGGATSSTRGSLGSSHYRGEFSKDFLQWVSDKEQDGFVFWLKPEKDLQKLSRFLEEKCDPVNDVPYKPLLLDPQWWRVRFLRKAARFVANPSLVVASISAQPGQDKDIETEVLQELIYQSNPNLEPVSKWPHAPSMRFLPRQSALHHDMGDAKYKGYIDQERGLDGSALPSVVREYSRIDRWPEHARDRLDNLQQLWQTEEAFSTRRQAFAIHGLSALNGA
;
A
#
# COMPACT_ATOMS: atom_id res chain seq x y z
N ARG A 1 31.76 52.91 14.90
CA ARG A 1 30.56 53.62 15.42
C ARG A 1 29.62 52.52 15.92
N ARG A 2 29.70 52.13 17.21
CA ARG A 2 29.04 52.69 18.42
C ARG A 2 27.53 52.40 18.43
N GLY A 3 27.07 51.69 19.48
CA GLY A 3 25.67 51.51 19.85
C GLY A 3 25.36 50.19 20.59
N GLN A 4 26.19 49.79 21.56
CA GLN A 4 25.74 49.42 22.92
C GLN A 4 24.45 50.09 23.44
N SER A 5 23.52 49.27 23.97
CA SER A 5 22.58 49.58 25.06
C SER A 5 22.22 48.25 25.75
N LEU A 6 22.80 47.90 26.91
CA LEU A 6 22.42 48.27 28.29
C LEU A 6 21.04 47.72 28.73
N LEU A 7 21.12 46.67 29.56
CA LEU A 7 20.40 46.39 30.81
C LEU A 7 18.86 46.43 30.81
N ASP A 8 18.25 45.29 31.14
CA ASP A 8 17.51 45.22 32.40
C ASP A 8 17.51 43.78 32.97
N SER A 9 18.06 43.67 34.17
CA SER A 9 18.11 42.47 34.99
C SER A 9 16.91 42.49 35.93
N ALA A 10 15.94 41.61 35.69
CA ALA A 10 14.93 41.25 36.68
C ALA A 10 15.29 39.85 37.22
N ALA A 11 15.84 39.84 38.43
CA ALA A 11 15.94 38.65 39.25
C ALA A 11 14.52 38.30 39.73
N PHE A 12 14.05 37.12 39.36
CA PHE A 12 12.94 36.43 40.02
C PHE A 12 13.54 35.18 40.66
N ASP A 13 13.85 35.32 41.95
CA ASP A 13 13.89 34.22 42.90
C ASP A 13 12.44 34.01 43.35
N ASP A 14 11.87 32.84 43.06
CA ASP A 14 10.72 32.28 43.76
C ASP A 14 10.81 30.75 43.62
N ASP A 15 11.20 30.14 44.74
CA ASP A 15 10.69 28.90 45.36
C ASP A 15 10.25 27.76 44.42
N ASP A 16 10.98 26.66 44.35
CA ASP A 16 10.99 25.54 45.32
C ASP A 16 9.62 24.85 45.49
N ASP A 17 9.69 23.52 45.50
CA ASP A 17 8.62 22.55 45.77
C ASP A 17 7.65 22.17 44.63
N SER A 18 8.10 21.25 43.76
CA SER A 18 7.20 20.25 43.14
C SER A 18 7.97 19.05 42.58
N THR A 19 8.82 18.44 43.41
CA THR A 19 9.34 17.10 43.14
C THR A 19 8.47 16.08 43.89
N LEU A 20 7.44 15.49 43.25
CA LEU A 20 6.90 14.15 43.58
C LEU A 20 5.63 13.67 42.82
N GLU A 21 5.35 14.01 41.55
CA GLU A 21 4.18 13.40 40.86
C GLU A 21 4.40 12.97 39.39
N ASP A 22 5.60 12.54 39.00
CA ASP A 22 5.89 12.18 37.59
C ASP A 22 6.10 10.69 37.30
N HIS A 23 5.63 9.81 38.20
CA HIS A 23 5.68 8.35 37.99
C HIS A 23 4.34 7.65 37.70
N ASP A 24 3.19 8.34 37.83
CA ASP A 24 1.88 7.72 37.57
C ASP A 24 1.29 7.98 36.18
N ARG A 25 1.90 8.85 35.37
CA ARG A 25 1.38 9.16 34.01
C ARG A 25 1.84 8.21 32.90
N ARG A 26 2.76 7.28 33.18
CA ARG A 26 3.22 6.30 32.18
C ARG A 26 2.52 4.94 32.27
N GLN A 27 1.73 4.66 33.31
CA GLN A 27 0.99 3.39 33.45
C GLN A 27 -0.48 3.46 33.02
N SER A 28 -1.01 4.64 32.68
CA SER A 28 -2.44 4.83 32.37
C SER A 28 -2.83 4.59 30.90
N LEU A 29 -1.88 4.26 30.02
CA LEU A 29 -2.17 3.91 28.62
C LEU A 29 -2.45 2.43 28.37
N ASP A 30 -2.19 1.55 29.34
CA ASP A 30 -2.48 0.11 29.21
C ASP A 30 -3.86 -0.30 29.76
N PHE A 31 -4.59 0.59 30.44
CA PHE A 31 -5.82 0.23 31.16
C PHE A 31 -7.12 0.29 30.33
N PHE A 32 -7.09 0.88 29.12
CA PHE A 32 -8.28 0.97 28.24
C PHE A 32 -8.51 -0.26 27.35
N VAL A 33 -7.78 -1.37 27.55
CA VAL A 33 -7.93 -2.58 26.73
C VAL A 33 -8.90 -3.61 27.34
N SER A 34 -9.42 -3.38 28.55
CA SER A 34 -10.09 -4.43 29.34
C SER A 34 -11.63 -4.41 29.38
N SER A 35 -12.34 -3.54 28.65
CA SER A 35 -13.82 -3.61 28.62
C SER A 35 -14.34 -4.56 27.52
N GLU A 36 -14.48 -5.81 27.91
CA GLU A 36 -15.64 -6.69 27.64
C GLU A 36 -16.21 -6.78 26.21
N ASP A 37 -15.52 -7.57 25.39
CA ASP A 37 -16.18 -8.49 24.47
C ASP A 37 -15.24 -9.72 24.35
N PRO A 38 -15.67 -10.97 24.62
CA PRO A 38 -14.80 -12.15 24.50
C PRO A 38 -14.44 -12.37 23.02
N ARG A 39 -13.48 -11.59 22.55
CA ARG A 39 -12.88 -11.74 21.23
C ARG A 39 -12.21 -13.10 21.23
N THR A 40 -12.64 -13.97 20.32
CA THR A 40 -11.93 -15.20 20.00
C THR A 40 -10.45 -14.89 19.81
N THR A 41 -9.55 -15.81 20.20
CA THR A 41 -8.10 -15.67 19.97
C THR A 41 -7.76 -15.32 18.51
N SER A 42 -8.61 -15.70 17.56
CA SER A 42 -8.55 -15.29 16.16
C SER A 42 -8.85 -13.80 15.93
N GLN A 43 -9.83 -13.22 16.63
CA GLN A 43 -10.11 -11.77 16.63
C GLN A 43 -9.01 -10.97 17.34
N ILE A 44 -8.44 -11.50 18.43
CA ILE A 44 -7.28 -10.88 19.10
C ILE A 44 -6.06 -10.88 18.18
N LYS A 45 -5.76 -12.01 17.51
CA LYS A 45 -4.64 -12.07 16.54
C LYS A 45 -4.87 -11.18 15.31
N ARG A 46 -6.11 -11.03 14.84
CA ARG A 46 -6.47 -10.11 13.73
C ARG A 46 -6.44 -8.63 14.12
N SER A 47 -6.45 -8.31 15.41
CA SER A 47 -6.43 -6.92 15.91
C SER A 47 -5.05 -6.45 16.38
N ARG A 48 -4.01 -7.30 16.28
CA ARG A 48 -2.63 -6.87 16.50
C ARG A 48 -2.16 -6.07 15.30
N ILE A 49 -2.42 -4.77 15.36
CA ILE A 49 -1.80 -3.78 14.52
C ILE A 49 -0.30 -3.83 14.79
N ASP A 50 0.47 -3.97 13.73
CA ASP A 50 1.92 -3.95 13.83
C ASP A 50 2.36 -2.49 13.88
N LEU A 51 2.61 -1.99 15.08
CA LEU A 51 3.11 -0.63 15.31
C LEU A 51 4.56 -0.47 14.80
N GLY A 52 5.24 -1.57 14.47
CA GLY A 52 6.53 -1.56 13.78
C GLY A 52 6.42 -1.30 12.28
N LYS A 53 5.21 -1.17 11.74
CA LYS A 53 4.98 -0.85 10.34
C LYS A 53 4.23 0.45 10.18
N ARG A 54 4.53 1.14 9.08
CA ARG A 54 3.82 2.34 8.69
C ARG A 54 2.74 1.99 7.67
N TYR A 55 1.51 2.39 7.94
CA TYR A 55 0.37 2.07 7.08
C TYR A 55 0.25 3.06 5.92
N VAL A 56 0.04 2.53 4.71
CA VAL A 56 -0.19 3.32 3.50
C VAL A 56 -1.61 3.10 3.00
N PHE A 57 -2.51 4.06 3.20
CA PHE A 57 -3.91 3.90 2.80
C PHE A 57 -4.14 4.30 1.35
N LEU A 58 -4.73 3.38 0.57
CA LEU A 58 -4.87 3.55 -0.88
C LEU A 58 -6.29 3.97 -1.32
N CYS A 59 -7.28 3.80 -0.46
CA CYS A 59 -8.69 4.02 -0.78
C CYS A 59 -9.35 4.95 0.23
N PRO A 60 -9.74 6.17 -0.17
CA PRO A 60 -10.34 7.14 0.75
C PRO A 60 -11.72 6.68 1.25
N LEU A 61 -12.53 6.04 0.39
CA LEU A 61 -13.86 5.56 0.78
C LEU A 61 -13.80 4.43 1.80
N ALA A 62 -12.86 3.49 1.63
CA ALA A 62 -12.70 2.41 2.59
C ALA A 62 -12.12 2.96 3.91
N LEU A 63 -11.23 3.95 3.82
CA LEU A 63 -10.64 4.59 4.98
C LEU A 63 -11.68 5.37 5.81
N SER A 64 -12.54 6.16 5.16
CA SER A 64 -13.56 6.95 5.86
C SER A 64 -14.55 6.11 6.64
N LYS A 65 -14.99 4.98 6.07
CA LYS A 65 -15.90 4.02 6.74
C LYS A 65 -15.33 3.41 8.01
N HIS A 66 -14.02 3.40 8.16
CA HIS A 66 -13.32 2.79 9.28
C HIS A 66 -12.49 3.79 10.07
N PHE A 67 -12.64 5.09 9.82
CA PHE A 67 -11.78 6.12 10.36
C PHE A 67 -11.79 6.16 11.89
N GLU A 68 -12.96 6.04 12.50
CA GLU A 68 -13.13 6.01 13.96
C GLU A 68 -12.57 4.74 14.60
N ALA A 69 -12.53 3.64 13.85
CA ALA A 69 -12.01 2.36 14.33
C ALA A 69 -10.48 2.22 14.18
N LEU A 70 -9.80 3.24 13.63
CA LEU A 70 -8.35 3.25 13.50
C LEU A 70 -7.69 3.73 14.79
N PRO A 71 -6.72 2.97 15.33
CA PRO A 71 -5.93 3.45 16.45
C PRO A 71 -5.19 4.74 16.13
N HIS A 72 -5.12 5.63 17.11
CA HIS A 72 -4.54 6.97 16.96
C HIS A 72 -3.14 6.92 16.37
N GLN A 73 -2.26 6.09 16.92
CA GLN A 73 -0.89 5.93 16.42
C GLN A 73 -0.82 5.53 14.94
N ALA A 74 -1.73 4.66 14.47
CA ALA A 74 -1.79 4.28 13.07
C ALA A 74 -2.27 5.44 12.17
N ARG A 75 -3.18 6.29 12.67
CA ARG A 75 -3.61 7.52 11.98
C ARG A 75 -2.50 8.57 11.93
N ASP A 76 -1.78 8.75 13.03
CA ASP A 76 -0.74 9.76 13.17
C ASP A 76 0.47 9.43 12.29
N LEU A 77 0.81 8.15 12.16
CA LEU A 77 1.91 7.71 11.30
C LEU A 77 1.47 7.39 9.87
N ALA A 78 0.19 7.43 9.53
CA ALA A 78 -0.29 7.03 8.20
C ALA A 78 0.32 7.87 7.05
N ILE A 79 0.52 7.21 5.90
CA ILE A 79 0.72 7.84 4.60
C ILE A 79 -0.52 7.60 3.75
N LEU A 80 -1.01 8.60 3.03
CA LEU A 80 -2.18 8.48 2.16
C LEU A 80 -1.75 8.54 0.69
N VAL A 81 -2.07 7.50 -0.08
CA VAL A 81 -1.78 7.43 -1.51
C VAL A 81 -3.08 7.15 -2.26
N PHE A 82 -3.83 8.20 -2.55
CA PHE A 82 -5.16 8.06 -3.11
C PHE A 82 -5.13 7.94 -4.64
N ARG A 83 -5.78 6.88 -5.15
CA ARG A 83 -5.94 6.62 -6.60
C ARG A 83 -6.93 7.56 -7.31
N CYS A 84 -7.49 8.53 -6.59
CA CYS A 84 -8.45 9.51 -7.11
C CYS A 84 -7.84 10.91 -7.16
N GLN A 85 -8.57 11.85 -7.77
CA GLN A 85 -8.18 13.25 -7.78
C GLN A 85 -8.63 13.92 -6.48
N ARG A 86 -7.86 14.90 -6.01
CA ARG A 86 -8.17 15.70 -4.81
C ARG A 86 -9.61 16.22 -4.77
N ARG A 87 -10.11 16.72 -5.92
CA ARG A 87 -11.48 17.25 -6.07
C ARG A 87 -12.62 16.24 -5.83
N MET A 88 -12.30 14.95 -5.77
CA MET A 88 -13.27 13.91 -5.43
C MET A 88 -13.56 13.88 -3.92
N LEU A 89 -12.61 14.32 -3.08
CA LEU A 89 -12.79 14.42 -1.63
C LEU A 89 -13.17 15.85 -1.23
N PHE A 90 -12.41 16.83 -1.71
CA PHE A 90 -12.63 18.23 -1.40
C PHE A 90 -13.46 18.87 -2.51
N LEU A 91 -14.75 19.02 -2.27
CA LEU A 91 -15.59 19.80 -3.16
C LEU A 91 -15.11 21.26 -3.11
N GLU A 92 -14.79 21.81 -4.28
CA GLU A 92 -14.69 23.26 -4.39
C GLU A 92 -16.02 23.89 -3.97
N PRO A 93 -16.00 24.93 -3.12
CA PRO A 93 -17.21 25.60 -2.69
C PRO A 93 -18.00 26.05 -3.93
N LEU A 94 -19.32 25.83 -3.88
CA LEU A 94 -20.23 26.11 -5.00
C LEU A 94 -20.19 27.57 -5.49
N SER A 95 -19.65 28.48 -4.68
CA SER A 95 -19.39 29.87 -5.05
C SER A 95 -18.53 30.00 -6.31
N VAL A 96 -17.58 29.08 -6.55
CA VAL A 96 -16.74 29.09 -7.76
C VAL A 96 -17.51 28.55 -8.98
N ARG A 97 -18.51 27.68 -8.79
CA ARG A 97 -19.21 26.99 -9.88
C ARG A 97 -20.32 27.82 -10.54
N ARG A 98 -20.78 28.92 -9.93
CA ARG A 98 -21.83 29.78 -10.52
C ARG A 98 -21.41 30.47 -11.82
N GLY A 99 -20.13 30.48 -12.18
CA GLY A 99 -19.63 31.12 -13.40
C GLY A 99 -19.65 30.28 -14.68
N ARG A 100 -19.96 28.97 -14.63
CA ARG A 100 -19.72 28.07 -15.77
C ARG A 100 -20.86 27.11 -16.11
N VAL A 101 -22.10 27.54 -15.87
CA VAL A 101 -23.26 26.94 -16.55
C VAL A 101 -23.36 27.62 -17.91
N GLU A 102 -22.48 27.24 -18.83
CA GLU A 102 -22.77 27.46 -20.25
C GLU A 102 -24.04 26.67 -20.54
N ALA A 103 -25.14 27.38 -20.81
CA ALA A 103 -26.36 26.78 -21.29
C ALA A 103 -26.02 26.01 -22.58
N ARG A 104 -25.80 24.71 -22.46
CA ARG A 104 -25.81 23.80 -23.61
C ARG A 104 -27.26 23.79 -24.09
N VAL A 105 -27.56 24.72 -25.00
CA VAL A 105 -28.75 24.67 -25.84
C VAL A 105 -28.60 23.38 -26.63
N ASP A 106 -29.38 22.37 -26.24
CA ASP A 106 -29.54 21.14 -27.01
C ASP A 106 -30.18 21.54 -28.34
N CYS A 107 -29.35 21.85 -29.34
CA CYS A 107 -29.79 21.94 -30.72
C CYS A 107 -30.16 20.51 -31.15
N ARG A 108 -31.43 20.17 -30.90
CA ARG A 108 -32.15 18.98 -31.35
C ARG A 108 -31.89 18.79 -32.85
N ARG A 109 -30.84 18.03 -33.18
CA ARG A 109 -30.56 17.65 -34.56
C ARG A 109 -31.56 16.57 -34.94
N GLU A 110 -32.53 16.95 -35.77
CA GLU A 110 -33.56 16.06 -36.29
C GLU A 110 -32.90 14.84 -36.94
N ARG A 111 -33.26 13.65 -36.44
CA ARG A 111 -32.84 12.38 -37.02
C ARG A 111 -33.60 12.18 -38.32
N VAL A 112 -32.91 12.28 -39.45
CA VAL A 112 -33.36 11.69 -40.70
C VAL A 112 -33.40 10.17 -40.50
N ALA A 113 -34.59 9.60 -40.62
CA ALA A 113 -34.83 8.17 -40.56
C ALA A 113 -34.14 7.48 -41.74
N GLY A 114 -33.15 6.64 -41.45
CA GLY A 114 -32.45 5.82 -42.45
C GLY A 114 -32.10 4.47 -41.84
N CYS A 115 -32.79 3.43 -42.34
CA CYS A 115 -32.65 2.03 -41.98
C CYS A 115 -31.21 1.54 -41.88
N SER A 116 -30.88 0.77 -40.84
CA SER A 116 -29.91 -0.32 -40.88
C SER A 116 -30.11 -1.22 -39.65
N GLN A 117 -30.71 -2.39 -39.89
CA GLN A 117 -30.76 -3.50 -38.96
C GLN A 117 -29.41 -4.23 -38.95
N GLY A 118 -29.00 -4.74 -37.78
CA GLY A 118 -28.03 -5.83 -37.68
C GLY A 118 -26.72 -5.46 -36.97
N GLY A 119 -26.56 -5.90 -35.73
CA GLY A 119 -25.26 -5.86 -35.04
C GLY A 119 -25.32 -5.81 -33.52
N ALA A 120 -26.10 -6.70 -32.89
CA ALA A 120 -26.08 -6.87 -31.44
C ALA A 120 -24.83 -7.66 -31.02
N THR A 121 -23.80 -6.99 -30.49
CA THR A 121 -22.97 -7.56 -29.41
C THR A 121 -22.67 -6.49 -28.36
N SER A 122 -23.29 -6.71 -27.21
CA SER A 122 -23.29 -5.88 -26.02
C SER A 122 -21.97 -5.98 -25.26
N SER A 123 -21.22 -4.88 -25.21
CA SER A 123 -20.26 -4.62 -24.12
C SER A 123 -20.42 -3.18 -23.66
N THR A 124 -21.62 -2.84 -23.19
CA THR A 124 -21.85 -1.72 -22.28
C THR A 124 -21.18 -2.05 -20.94
N ARG A 125 -19.85 -1.93 -20.87
CA ARG A 125 -19.14 -1.76 -19.60
C ARG A 125 -19.67 -0.46 -18.99
N GLY A 126 -20.64 -0.60 -18.10
CA GLY A 126 -21.24 0.49 -17.36
C GLY A 126 -20.15 1.36 -16.74
N SER A 127 -20.04 2.60 -17.22
CA SER A 127 -19.37 3.68 -16.51
C SER A 127 -20.22 4.01 -15.28
N LEU A 128 -20.21 3.10 -14.31
CA LEU A 128 -20.89 3.25 -13.05
C LEU A 128 -20.17 4.35 -12.27
N GLY A 129 -20.82 5.51 -12.20
CA GLY A 129 -21.02 6.16 -10.92
C GLY A 129 -19.83 6.90 -10.31
N SER A 130 -19.21 7.83 -11.05
CA SER A 130 -18.37 8.87 -10.43
C SER A 130 -19.17 9.84 -9.52
N SER A 131 -20.51 9.76 -9.53
CA SER A 131 -21.41 10.70 -8.85
C SER A 131 -21.75 10.34 -7.38
N HIS A 132 -21.46 9.12 -6.91
CA HIS A 132 -21.95 8.66 -5.60
C HIS A 132 -21.03 8.97 -4.41
N TYR A 133 -19.80 9.44 -4.63
CA TYR A 133 -18.88 9.78 -3.52
C TYR A 133 -19.23 11.10 -2.80
N ARG A 134 -20.34 11.76 -3.19
CA ARG A 134 -20.60 13.18 -2.95
C ARG A 134 -21.02 13.54 -1.51
N GLY A 135 -21.39 12.58 -0.66
CA GLY A 135 -22.01 12.90 0.64
C GLY A 135 -21.62 12.00 1.81
N GLU A 136 -20.66 11.10 1.66
CA GLU A 136 -20.40 10.05 2.67
C GLU A 136 -19.20 10.31 3.60
N PHE A 137 -18.46 11.41 3.40
CA PHE A 137 -17.27 11.68 4.22
C PHE A 137 -17.62 12.54 5.44
N SER A 138 -17.24 12.07 6.64
CA SER A 138 -17.38 12.86 7.87
C SER A 138 -16.47 14.09 7.82
N LYS A 139 -16.87 15.17 8.50
CA LYS A 139 -16.10 16.41 8.56
C LYS A 139 -14.72 16.18 9.19
N ASP A 140 -14.68 15.40 10.26
CA ASP A 140 -13.43 15.08 10.98
C ASP A 140 -12.45 14.31 10.09
N PHE A 141 -12.95 13.37 9.28
CA PHE A 141 -12.12 12.68 8.30
C PHE A 141 -11.57 13.63 7.24
N LEU A 142 -12.39 14.52 6.69
CA LEU A 142 -11.94 15.49 5.68
C LEU A 142 -10.93 16.49 6.27
N GLN A 143 -11.15 16.94 7.50
CA GLN A 143 -10.21 17.81 8.22
C GLN A 143 -8.87 17.08 8.42
N TRP A 144 -8.89 15.84 8.91
CA TRP A 144 -7.68 15.05 9.10
C TRP A 144 -6.93 14.79 7.78
N VAL A 145 -7.62 14.51 6.67
CA VAL A 145 -6.97 14.39 5.36
C VAL A 145 -6.35 15.72 4.92
N SER A 146 -7.01 16.84 5.20
CA SER A 146 -6.49 18.18 4.90
C SER A 146 -5.23 18.48 5.71
N ASP A 147 -5.22 18.16 7.01
CA ASP A 147 -4.06 18.36 7.88
C ASP A 147 -2.89 17.48 7.39
N LYS A 148 -3.16 16.21 7.08
CA LYS A 148 -2.16 15.30 6.48
C LYS A 148 -1.62 15.80 5.16
N GLU A 149 -2.45 16.46 4.35
CA GLU A 149 -2.02 17.04 3.08
C GLU A 149 -1.07 18.22 3.31
N GLN A 150 -1.36 19.08 4.29
CA GLN A 150 -0.48 20.19 4.68
C GLN A 150 0.86 19.69 5.24
N ASP A 151 0.85 18.60 5.99
CA ASP A 151 2.06 17.92 6.47
C ASP A 151 2.84 17.19 5.35
N GLY A 152 2.29 17.17 4.13
CA GLY A 152 2.88 16.48 3.00
C GLY A 152 2.85 14.95 3.09
N PHE A 153 1.90 14.36 3.80
CA PHE A 153 1.68 12.90 3.89
C PHE A 153 0.56 12.38 2.97
N VAL A 154 0.10 13.20 2.02
CA VAL A 154 -0.93 12.82 1.04
C VAL A 154 -0.39 12.93 -0.37
N PHE A 155 -0.52 11.86 -1.12
CA PHE A 155 -0.21 11.80 -2.55
C PHE A 155 -1.47 11.47 -3.35
N TRP A 156 -1.77 12.32 -4.34
CA TRP A 156 -2.88 12.12 -5.26
C TRP A 156 -2.37 11.54 -6.58
N LEU A 157 -2.69 10.27 -6.83
CA LEU A 157 -2.18 9.58 -8.02
C LEU A 157 -2.80 10.11 -9.31
N LYS A 158 -4.06 10.57 -9.29
CA LYS A 158 -4.69 11.22 -10.45
C LYS A 158 -4.55 12.73 -10.35
N PRO A 159 -4.30 13.44 -11.47
CA PRO A 159 -4.53 12.98 -12.85
C PRO A 159 -3.35 12.27 -13.53
N GLU A 160 -2.12 12.48 -13.07
CA GLU A 160 -0.91 12.15 -13.84
C GLU A 160 -0.59 10.64 -13.88
N LYS A 161 -0.99 9.90 -12.84
CA LYS A 161 -0.69 8.46 -12.66
C LYS A 161 0.81 8.15 -12.69
N ASP A 162 1.62 9.11 -12.27
CA ASP A 162 3.07 9.03 -12.34
C ASP A 162 3.66 8.27 -11.15
N LEU A 163 4.06 7.01 -11.40
CA LEU A 163 4.70 6.17 -10.39
C LEU A 163 6.10 6.67 -9.99
N GLN A 164 6.79 7.42 -10.84
CA GLN A 164 8.08 8.02 -10.49
C GLN A 164 7.90 9.14 -9.46
N LYS A 165 6.85 9.96 -9.61
CA LYS A 165 6.49 10.96 -8.59
C LYS A 165 6.10 10.30 -7.27
N LEU A 166 5.34 9.19 -7.32
CA LEU A 166 5.03 8.42 -6.12
C LEU A 166 6.30 7.86 -5.46
N SER A 167 7.26 7.37 -6.25
CA SER A 167 8.56 6.90 -5.73
C SER A 167 9.27 8.00 -4.94
N ARG A 168 9.45 9.17 -5.57
CA ARG A 168 10.11 10.32 -4.92
C ARG A 168 9.38 10.77 -3.66
N PHE A 169 8.05 10.84 -3.71
CA PHE A 169 7.23 11.17 -2.55
C PHE A 169 7.47 10.23 -1.37
N LEU A 170 7.64 8.92 -1.61
CA LEU A 170 7.96 7.97 -0.55
C LEU A 170 9.40 8.13 -0.07
N GLU A 171 10.36 8.32 -0.97
CA GLU A 171 11.79 8.53 -0.65
C GLU A 171 12.03 9.75 0.26
N GLU A 172 11.20 10.79 0.13
CA GLU A 172 11.23 11.97 1.00
C GLU A 172 10.81 11.68 2.45
N LYS A 173 10.18 10.53 2.73
CA LYS A 173 9.72 10.18 4.08
C LYS A 173 10.66 9.21 4.76
N CYS A 174 10.89 9.43 6.05
CA CYS A 174 11.62 8.50 6.90
C CYS A 174 10.69 7.44 7.51
N ASP A 175 11.25 6.24 7.67
CA ASP A 175 10.66 5.17 8.46
C ASP A 175 10.71 5.53 9.95
N PRO A 176 9.56 5.64 10.65
CA PRO A 176 9.55 6.04 12.06
C PRO A 176 10.28 5.04 12.99
N VAL A 177 10.50 3.79 12.55
CA VAL A 177 11.17 2.78 13.38
C VAL A 177 12.69 2.87 13.29
N ASN A 178 13.22 3.15 12.10
CA ASN A 178 14.65 3.08 11.82
C ASN A 178 15.27 4.45 11.52
N ASP A 179 14.44 5.49 11.34
CA ASP A 179 14.83 6.84 10.91
C ASP A 179 15.63 6.86 9.59
N VAL A 180 15.35 5.89 8.72
CA VAL A 180 15.96 5.77 7.38
C VAL A 180 14.92 6.17 6.34
N PRO A 181 15.28 6.96 5.31
CA PRO A 181 14.37 7.25 4.20
C PRO A 181 13.91 5.97 3.50
N TYR A 182 12.67 5.96 3.03
CA TYR A 182 12.20 4.83 2.24
C TYR A 182 12.97 4.69 0.93
N LYS A 183 13.03 3.47 0.43
CA LYS A 183 13.68 3.15 -0.84
C LYS A 183 12.79 3.57 -2.01
N PRO A 184 13.39 3.88 -3.17
CA PRO A 184 12.64 4.07 -4.41
C PRO A 184 11.78 2.85 -4.73
N LEU A 185 10.64 3.09 -5.36
CA LEU A 185 9.79 2.01 -5.87
C LEU A 185 10.54 1.19 -6.93
N LEU A 186 10.33 -0.12 -6.90
CA LEU A 186 10.87 -1.08 -7.87
C LEU A 186 10.13 -0.94 -9.21
N LEU A 187 10.44 0.11 -9.96
CA LEU A 187 9.80 0.41 -11.25
C LEU A 187 10.51 -0.22 -12.45
N ASP A 188 11.46 -1.14 -12.22
CA ASP A 188 12.16 -1.85 -13.28
C ASP A 188 11.39 -3.12 -13.69
N PRO A 189 10.81 -3.18 -14.91
CA PRO A 189 10.09 -4.36 -15.39
C PRO A 189 10.93 -5.64 -15.35
N GLN A 190 12.25 -5.53 -15.53
CA GLN A 190 13.14 -6.69 -15.60
C GLN A 190 13.31 -7.33 -14.22
N TRP A 191 13.37 -6.52 -13.17
CA TRP A 191 13.40 -7.02 -11.79
C TRP A 191 12.18 -7.89 -11.49
N TRP A 192 10.98 -7.45 -11.87
CA TRP A 192 9.74 -8.22 -11.68
C TRP A 192 9.69 -9.53 -12.46
N ARG A 193 10.39 -9.62 -13.59
CA ARG A 193 10.45 -10.88 -14.37
C ARG A 193 11.41 -11.89 -13.77
N VAL A 194 12.55 -11.43 -13.25
CA VAL A 194 13.68 -12.28 -12.88
C VAL A 194 13.77 -12.55 -11.38
N ARG A 195 13.51 -11.53 -10.56
CA ARG A 195 13.75 -11.56 -9.11
C ARG A 195 12.47 -11.69 -8.29
N PHE A 196 11.31 -11.55 -8.91
CA PHE A 196 10.03 -11.66 -8.20
C PHE A 196 9.83 -13.05 -7.60
N LEU A 197 9.77 -13.12 -6.28
CA LEU A 197 9.53 -14.34 -5.54
C LEU A 197 8.02 -14.54 -5.33
N ARG A 198 7.40 -15.38 -6.15
CA ARG A 198 5.96 -15.71 -6.03
C ARG A 198 5.53 -16.16 -4.63
N LYS A 199 6.42 -16.82 -3.88
CA LYS A 199 6.15 -17.27 -2.51
C LYS A 199 6.00 -16.13 -1.51
N ALA A 200 6.59 -14.97 -1.79
CA ALA A 200 6.51 -13.79 -0.95
C ALA A 200 5.49 -12.76 -1.45
N ALA A 201 4.79 -13.06 -2.55
CA ALA A 201 3.74 -12.22 -3.08
C ALA A 201 2.55 -12.21 -2.11
N ARG A 202 2.05 -11.02 -1.77
CA ARG A 202 0.93 -10.88 -0.80
C ARG A 202 -0.37 -10.46 -1.45
N PHE A 203 -0.30 -9.65 -2.50
CA PHE A 203 -1.43 -9.02 -3.15
C PHE A 203 -1.57 -9.49 -4.60
N VAL A 204 -0.46 -9.67 -5.33
CA VAL A 204 -0.46 -10.10 -6.73
C VAL A 204 0.56 -11.21 -6.96
N ALA A 205 0.09 -12.43 -7.24
CA ALA A 205 0.97 -13.57 -7.53
C ALA A 205 1.59 -13.55 -8.93
N ASN A 206 1.04 -12.76 -9.86
CA ASN A 206 1.50 -12.70 -11.25
C ASN A 206 2.28 -11.41 -11.53
N PRO A 207 3.62 -11.47 -11.69
CA PRO A 207 4.44 -10.28 -11.91
C PRO A 207 4.13 -9.58 -13.24
N SER A 208 3.56 -10.29 -14.23
CA SER A 208 3.22 -9.71 -15.53
C SER A 208 2.18 -8.60 -15.41
N LEU A 209 1.28 -8.65 -14.42
CA LEU A 209 0.30 -7.59 -14.17
C LEU A 209 0.98 -6.32 -13.65
N VAL A 210 1.99 -6.48 -12.81
CA VAL A 210 2.81 -5.38 -12.28
C VAL A 210 3.62 -4.77 -13.41
N VAL A 211 4.32 -5.59 -14.20
CA VAL A 211 5.07 -5.16 -15.38
C VAL A 211 4.20 -4.40 -16.38
N ALA A 212 3.00 -4.91 -16.67
CA ALA A 212 2.06 -4.26 -17.58
C ALA A 212 1.58 -2.90 -17.06
N SER A 213 1.44 -2.75 -15.74
CA SER A 213 1.03 -1.49 -15.12
C SER A 213 2.16 -0.47 -15.07
N ILE A 214 3.40 -0.91 -14.80
CA ILE A 214 4.61 -0.07 -14.83
C ILE A 214 4.91 0.40 -16.26
N SER A 215 4.75 -0.50 -17.23
CA SER A 215 5.07 -0.23 -18.64
C SER A 215 3.96 0.53 -19.38
N ALA A 216 2.84 0.82 -18.71
CA ALA A 216 1.76 1.60 -19.29
C ALA A 216 2.26 3.02 -19.60
N GLN A 217 2.03 3.47 -20.83
CA GLN A 217 2.48 4.79 -21.26
C GLN A 217 1.72 5.88 -20.48
N PRO A 218 2.40 6.97 -20.06
CA PRO A 218 1.73 8.13 -19.51
C PRO A 218 0.66 8.62 -20.51
N GLY A 219 -0.57 8.80 -20.04
CA GLY A 219 -1.72 9.18 -20.87
C GLY A 219 -2.63 8.02 -21.29
N GLN A 220 -2.29 6.76 -21.00
CA GLN A 220 -3.30 5.69 -21.10
C GLN A 220 -4.33 5.82 -19.98
N ASP A 221 -5.61 5.78 -20.35
CA ASP A 221 -6.73 5.88 -19.40
C ASP A 221 -6.87 4.66 -18.48
N LYS A 222 -6.02 3.64 -18.63
CA LYS A 222 -6.01 2.50 -17.72
C LYS A 222 -5.60 2.94 -16.33
N ASP A 223 -6.45 2.67 -15.35
CA ASP A 223 -6.12 2.90 -13.94
C ASP A 223 -5.24 1.74 -13.44
N ILE A 224 -4.22 2.08 -12.66
CA ILE A 224 -3.36 1.09 -12.00
C ILE A 224 -4.22 0.33 -10.98
N GLU A 225 -4.32 -0.98 -11.09
CA GLU A 225 -5.09 -1.83 -10.18
C GLU A 225 -4.60 -1.69 -8.72
N THR A 226 -5.51 -1.78 -7.74
CA THR A 226 -5.16 -1.53 -6.33
C THR A 226 -4.13 -2.53 -5.85
N GLU A 227 -4.34 -3.79 -6.18
CA GLU A 227 -3.55 -4.94 -5.75
C GLU A 227 -2.14 -4.83 -6.31
N VAL A 228 -2.00 -4.39 -7.57
CA VAL A 228 -0.71 -4.11 -8.19
C VAL A 228 0.05 -3.01 -7.45
N LEU A 229 -0.65 -1.93 -7.07
CA LEU A 229 -0.04 -0.84 -6.30
C LEU A 229 0.36 -1.30 -4.90
N GLN A 230 -0.44 -2.15 -4.24
CA GLN A 230 -0.10 -2.75 -2.95
C GLN A 230 1.15 -3.62 -3.06
N GLU A 231 1.22 -4.51 -4.06
CA GLU A 231 2.40 -5.36 -4.27
C GLU A 231 3.65 -4.53 -4.55
N LEU A 232 3.53 -3.49 -5.39
CA LEU A 232 4.63 -2.59 -5.73
C LEU A 232 5.19 -1.87 -4.51
N ILE A 233 4.33 -1.29 -3.65
CA ILE A 233 4.75 -0.59 -2.43
C ILE A 233 5.41 -1.58 -1.46
N TYR A 234 4.78 -2.74 -1.23
CA TYR A 234 5.25 -3.72 -0.26
C TYR A 234 6.60 -4.34 -0.64
N GLN A 235 6.77 -4.78 -1.90
CA GLN A 235 8.02 -5.39 -2.36
C GLN A 235 9.18 -4.39 -2.37
N SER A 236 8.90 -3.10 -2.60
CA SER A 236 9.91 -2.05 -2.56
C SER A 236 10.31 -1.69 -1.12
N ASN A 237 9.35 -1.67 -0.20
CA ASN A 237 9.52 -1.26 1.19
C ASN A 237 8.67 -2.14 2.14
N PRO A 238 9.21 -3.24 2.69
CA PRO A 238 8.47 -4.19 3.54
C PRO A 238 7.93 -3.63 4.86
N ASN A 239 8.51 -2.51 5.32
CA ASN A 239 8.07 -1.76 6.51
C ASN A 239 6.83 -0.90 6.24
N LEU A 240 6.47 -0.71 4.95
CA LEU A 240 5.21 -0.11 4.54
C LEU A 240 4.14 -1.19 4.38
N GLU A 241 3.01 -1.05 5.06
CA GLU A 241 1.86 -1.95 4.93
C GLU A 241 0.77 -1.24 4.11
N PRO A 242 0.62 -1.56 2.81
CA PRO A 242 -0.36 -0.90 1.96
C PRO A 242 -1.77 -1.46 2.17
N VAL A 243 -2.70 -0.61 2.56
CA VAL A 243 -4.07 -0.96 2.95
C VAL A 243 -5.08 -0.39 1.98
N SER A 244 -5.81 -1.27 1.31
CA SER A 244 -6.97 -0.92 0.49
C SER A 244 -8.28 -0.92 1.28
N LYS A 245 -8.38 -1.71 2.36
CA LYS A 245 -9.56 -1.81 3.23
C LYS A 245 -9.17 -2.18 4.67
N TRP A 246 -9.60 -1.40 5.66
CA TRP A 246 -9.44 -1.72 7.08
C TRP A 246 -10.61 -2.58 7.60
N PRO A 247 -10.46 -3.44 8.64
CA PRO A 247 -9.23 -3.94 9.26
C PRO A 247 -8.57 -5.06 8.44
N HIS A 248 -9.04 -5.30 7.21
CA HIS A 248 -8.47 -6.30 6.31
C HIS A 248 -7.14 -5.80 5.70
N ALA A 249 -6.16 -5.48 6.55
CA ALA A 249 -4.78 -5.84 6.23
C ALA A 249 -4.84 -7.33 5.83
N PRO A 250 -4.21 -7.73 4.70
CA PRO A 250 -4.44 -9.02 4.05
C PRO A 250 -4.65 -10.07 5.10
N SER A 251 -5.91 -10.53 5.18
CA SER A 251 -6.26 -11.65 6.02
C SER A 251 -5.18 -12.68 5.72
N MET A 252 -4.41 -13.07 6.73
CA MET A 252 -3.59 -14.29 6.72
C MET A 252 -4.52 -15.50 6.62
N ARG A 253 -5.38 -15.50 5.60
CA ARG A 253 -6.17 -16.62 5.15
C ARG A 253 -5.14 -17.50 4.48
N PHE A 254 -4.66 -18.41 5.32
CA PHE A 254 -3.94 -19.62 5.00
C PHE A 254 -2.43 -19.44 4.81
N LEU A 255 -1.72 -19.42 5.94
CA LEU A 255 -0.65 -20.39 6.16
C LEU A 255 -1.28 -21.70 6.68
N PRO A 256 -1.54 -22.73 5.86
CA PRO A 256 -1.63 -24.11 6.32
C PRO A 256 -0.26 -24.78 6.09
N ARG A 257 0.33 -25.55 6.99
CA ARG A 257 0.05 -25.99 8.35
C ARG A 257 1.43 -26.12 9.00
N GLN A 258 1.55 -25.93 10.31
CA GLN A 258 2.68 -26.49 11.04
C GLN A 258 2.83 -27.96 10.63
N SER A 259 4.06 -28.30 10.27
CA SER A 259 4.48 -29.64 9.87
C SER A 259 3.78 -30.69 10.71
N ALA A 260 2.96 -31.53 10.08
CA ALA A 260 2.61 -32.79 10.68
C ALA A 260 3.92 -33.58 10.79
N LEU A 261 4.52 -33.52 11.98
CA LEU A 261 5.39 -34.56 12.47
C LEU A 261 4.71 -35.91 12.19
N HIS A 262 5.47 -36.82 11.59
CA HIS A 262 5.13 -38.22 11.36
C HIS A 262 3.97 -38.50 10.38
N HIS A 263 4.32 -38.75 9.11
CA HIS A 263 4.04 -40.08 8.57
C HIS A 263 5.05 -40.50 7.49
N ASP A 264 5.43 -41.75 7.66
CA ASP A 264 6.35 -42.65 6.99
C ASP A 264 6.31 -42.70 5.45
N MET A 265 7.36 -43.32 4.92
CA MET A 265 7.76 -43.45 3.53
C MET A 265 6.67 -43.91 2.55
N GLY A 266 6.66 -43.26 1.38
CA GLY A 266 5.99 -43.75 0.18
C GLY A 266 6.48 -43.02 -1.07
N ASP A 267 7.28 -43.72 -1.89
CA ASP A 267 7.84 -43.27 -3.17
C ASP A 267 6.82 -42.56 -4.07
N ALA A 268 6.94 -41.24 -4.18
CA ALA A 268 6.23 -40.46 -5.18
C ALA A 268 7.23 -40.01 -6.27
N LYS A 269 7.27 -40.78 -7.36
CA LYS A 269 7.92 -40.45 -8.63
C LYS A 269 7.52 -39.03 -9.07
N TYR A 270 8.49 -38.12 -8.98
CA TYR A 270 8.37 -36.74 -9.46
C TYR A 270 8.32 -36.73 -11.00
N LYS A 271 7.11 -36.67 -11.56
CA LYS A 271 6.85 -36.40 -12.98
C LYS A 271 6.88 -34.88 -13.20
N GLY A 272 7.80 -34.39 -14.03
CA GLY A 272 7.74 -32.99 -14.48
C GLY A 272 9.03 -32.35 -14.96
N TYR A 273 9.95 -33.10 -15.56
CA TYR A 273 10.88 -32.48 -16.52
C TYR A 273 10.18 -32.41 -17.88
N ILE A 274 10.19 -31.24 -18.48
CA ILE A 274 9.83 -31.05 -19.89
C ILE A 274 11.00 -31.64 -20.69
N ASP A 275 10.87 -32.91 -21.08
CA ASP A 275 11.68 -33.47 -22.14
C ASP A 275 11.24 -32.81 -23.45
N GLN A 276 12.03 -31.82 -23.84
CA GLN A 276 12.05 -31.30 -25.18
C GLN A 276 12.98 -32.21 -25.97
N GLU A 277 12.47 -33.26 -26.64
CA GLU A 277 13.08 -33.82 -27.85
C GLU A 277 12.15 -34.75 -28.67
N ARG A 278 12.01 -34.39 -29.95
CA ARG A 278 11.80 -35.18 -31.18
C ARG A 278 10.51 -35.99 -31.43
N GLY A 279 9.90 -35.65 -32.57
CA GLY A 279 8.97 -36.45 -33.38
C GLY A 279 8.12 -35.52 -34.26
N LEU A 280 8.64 -35.00 -35.38
CA LEU A 280 8.40 -35.54 -36.74
C LEU A 280 6.98 -36.10 -36.90
N ASP A 281 6.03 -35.28 -37.37
CA ASP A 281 5.43 -35.42 -38.70
C ASP A 281 4.38 -34.33 -38.97
N GLY A 282 4.25 -33.97 -40.24
CA GLY A 282 3.88 -32.64 -40.69
C GLY A 282 2.39 -32.27 -40.68
N SER A 283 2.15 -30.96 -40.61
CA SER A 283 1.09 -30.25 -41.32
C SER A 283 1.19 -28.77 -40.95
N ALA A 284 1.48 -27.95 -41.95
CA ALA A 284 1.83 -26.55 -41.81
C ALA A 284 0.60 -25.65 -41.61
N LEU A 285 0.59 -24.87 -40.53
CA LEU A 285 -0.02 -23.55 -40.51
C LEU A 285 0.86 -22.59 -39.70
N PRO A 286 1.21 -21.39 -40.23
CA PRO A 286 2.10 -20.46 -39.57
C PRO A 286 1.34 -19.71 -38.47
N SER A 287 1.32 -20.28 -37.26
CA SER A 287 0.93 -19.53 -36.07
C SER A 287 2.10 -18.63 -35.67
N VAL A 288 2.03 -17.36 -36.09
CA VAL A 288 2.97 -16.30 -35.71
C VAL A 288 2.72 -15.92 -34.26
N VAL A 289 3.01 -16.84 -33.33
CA VAL A 289 3.16 -16.50 -31.92
C VAL A 289 4.59 -16.00 -31.77
N ARG A 290 4.72 -14.67 -31.88
CA ARG A 290 5.95 -13.92 -31.71
C ARG A 290 6.47 -14.15 -30.28
N GLU A 291 7.46 -15.04 -30.17
CA GLU A 291 8.14 -15.47 -28.95
C GLU A 291 9.04 -14.35 -28.40
N TYR A 292 8.45 -13.28 -27.84
CA TYR A 292 9.18 -12.13 -27.28
C TYR A 292 9.79 -12.37 -25.89
N SER A 293 10.06 -13.62 -25.51
CA SER A 293 10.44 -13.94 -24.12
C SER A 293 11.89 -14.36 -23.93
N ARG A 294 12.71 -14.42 -24.99
CA ARG A 294 14.16 -14.60 -24.85
C ARG A 294 14.87 -13.26 -24.94
N ILE A 295 15.61 -12.94 -23.88
CA ILE A 295 16.47 -11.76 -23.83
C ILE A 295 17.68 -12.08 -24.70
N ASP A 296 17.70 -11.60 -25.93
CA ASP A 296 18.79 -11.88 -26.87
C ASP A 296 20.10 -11.16 -26.51
N ARG A 297 20.03 -10.15 -25.63
CA ARG A 297 21.21 -9.42 -25.16
C ARG A 297 21.10 -9.11 -23.67
N TRP A 298 21.97 -9.76 -22.91
CA TRP A 298 22.28 -9.33 -21.56
C TRP A 298 23.04 -8.00 -21.61
N PRO A 299 22.85 -7.09 -20.65
CA PRO A 299 23.72 -5.93 -20.52
C PRO A 299 25.16 -6.41 -20.41
N GLU A 300 26.07 -5.87 -21.23
CA GLU A 300 27.48 -6.24 -21.21
C GLU A 300 28.15 -5.93 -19.86
N HIS A 301 27.55 -5.05 -19.07
CA HIS A 301 28.05 -4.64 -17.77
C HIS A 301 26.95 -4.88 -16.74
N ALA A 302 27.21 -5.77 -15.79
CA ALA A 302 26.38 -5.88 -14.60
C ALA A 302 26.39 -4.52 -13.91
N ARG A 303 25.23 -3.87 -13.81
CA ARG A 303 25.11 -2.73 -12.91
C ARG A 303 25.19 -3.30 -11.50
N ASP A 304 26.28 -3.01 -10.81
CA ASP A 304 26.37 -3.21 -9.36
C ASP A 304 25.29 -2.36 -8.72
N ARG A 305 24.18 -3.01 -8.41
CA ARG A 305 23.07 -2.41 -7.70
C ARG A 305 23.21 -2.86 -6.25
N LEU A 306 23.54 -1.90 -5.38
CA LEU A 306 23.82 -2.05 -3.93
C LEU A 306 22.61 -2.53 -3.12
N ASP A 307 21.50 -2.85 -3.76
CA ASP A 307 20.31 -3.40 -3.17
C ASP A 307 20.54 -4.86 -2.78
N ASN A 308 21.21 -5.03 -1.64
CA ASN A 308 21.18 -6.22 -0.78
C ASN A 308 19.75 -6.52 -0.26
N LEU A 309 18.69 -6.22 -1.02
CA LEU A 309 17.27 -6.40 -0.65
C LEU A 309 16.98 -7.83 -0.20
N GLN A 310 17.54 -8.81 -0.91
CA GLN A 310 17.40 -10.22 -0.54
C GLN A 310 18.06 -10.53 0.81
N GLN A 311 19.26 -10.00 1.05
CA GLN A 311 19.96 -10.19 2.31
C GLN A 311 19.20 -9.48 3.43
N LEU A 312 18.68 -8.28 3.18
CA LEU A 312 17.92 -7.48 4.14
C LEU A 312 16.61 -8.18 4.51
N TRP A 313 15.90 -8.78 3.54
CA TRP A 313 14.75 -9.64 3.76
C TRP A 313 15.09 -10.85 4.63
N GLN A 314 16.16 -11.57 4.31
CA GLN A 314 16.61 -12.70 5.13
C GLN A 314 16.98 -12.26 6.55
N THR A 315 17.55 -11.06 6.69
CA THR A 315 17.93 -10.50 8.00
C THR A 315 16.69 -10.11 8.79
N GLU A 316 15.69 -9.47 8.17
CA GLU A 316 14.41 -9.11 8.77
C GLU A 316 13.61 -10.35 9.20
N GLU A 317 13.57 -11.39 8.36
CA GLU A 317 12.95 -12.68 8.67
C GLU A 317 13.65 -13.34 9.88
N ALA A 318 14.98 -13.28 9.94
CA ALA A 318 15.75 -13.77 11.08
C ALA A 318 15.51 -12.95 12.37
N PHE A 319 15.34 -11.63 12.28
CA PHE A 319 14.99 -10.79 13.43
C PHE A 319 13.56 -11.03 13.91
N SER A 320 12.60 -11.14 12.99
CA SER A 320 11.21 -11.45 13.29
C SER A 320 11.07 -12.81 13.98
N THR A 321 11.79 -13.82 13.47
CA THR A 321 11.83 -15.16 14.08
C THR A 321 12.40 -15.12 15.49
N ARG A 322 13.49 -14.37 15.73
CA ARG A 322 14.06 -14.19 17.08
C ARG A 322 13.09 -13.49 18.03
N ARG A 323 12.41 -12.43 17.59
CA ARG A 323 11.41 -11.73 18.41
C ARG A 323 10.23 -12.63 18.77
N GLN A 324 9.74 -13.44 17.82
CA GLN A 324 8.69 -14.42 18.10
C GLN A 324 9.15 -15.50 19.09
N ALA A 325 10.36 -16.04 18.92
CA ALA A 325 10.91 -17.02 19.85
C ALA A 325 11.02 -16.44 21.28
N PHE A 326 11.49 -15.21 21.41
CA PHE A 326 11.57 -14.54 22.71
C PHE A 326 10.19 -14.28 23.34
N ALA A 327 9.20 -13.88 22.55
CA ALA A 327 7.84 -13.69 23.03
C ALA A 327 7.18 -15.00 23.52
N ILE A 328 7.47 -16.12 22.85
CA ILE A 328 6.92 -17.44 23.22
C ILE A 328 7.61 -17.99 24.47
N HIS A 329 8.95 -17.92 24.53
CA HIS A 329 9.71 -18.53 25.62
C HIS A 329 9.89 -17.62 26.85
N GLY A 330 9.92 -16.30 26.67
CA GLY A 330 10.05 -15.35 27.77
C GLY A 330 8.87 -15.37 28.74
N LEU A 331 7.65 -15.60 28.24
CA LEU A 331 6.46 -15.74 29.09
C LEU A 331 6.49 -17.02 29.94
N SER A 332 7.09 -18.10 29.44
CA SER A 332 7.24 -19.34 30.21
C SER A 332 8.30 -19.24 31.30
N ALA A 333 9.34 -18.40 31.11
CA ALA A 333 10.38 -18.19 32.12
C ALA A 333 9.89 -17.35 33.31
N LEU A 334 8.93 -16.43 33.09
CA LEU A 334 8.39 -15.57 34.14
C LEU A 334 7.30 -16.22 34.98
N ASN A 335 6.61 -17.25 34.47
CA ASN A 335 5.58 -17.98 35.21
C ASN A 335 6.12 -19.20 35.98
N GLY A 336 7.43 -19.47 35.88
CA GLY A 336 8.10 -20.58 36.55
C GLY A 336 8.90 -20.20 37.80
N ALA A 337 8.87 -18.92 38.18
CA ALA A 337 9.39 -18.38 39.44
C ALA A 337 8.20 -17.91 40.28
#